data_AF-A0A661PP95-F1
#
_entry.id   AF-A0A661PP95-F1
#
_cell.length_a   1.000
_cell.length_b   1.000
_cell.length_c   1.000
_cell.angle_alpha   90.00
_cell.angle_beta   90.00
_cell.angle_gamma   90.00
#
_symmetry.space_group_name_H-M   'P 1'
#
loop_
_entity.id
_entity.type
_entity.pdbx_description
1 polymer ?
#
loop_
_entity_poly.entity_id
_entity_poly.type
_entity_poly.pdbx_seq_one_letter_code
_entity_poly.pdbx_strand_id
1 'polypeptide(L)'
;MIADDIKLYLPKYLSSESERELFEGLKDFPNNIDERLYTNHLSENQFIYQGDGLHDLLVVNLPDPTIKAVPCMILSNSCDIDLGNERNFPSQIVYAPIFKLDKYCETLYGKSKKKREQIDSHIEAIRQQLITQIFYLPQVPDVIDDSIVFLDRVCNFPNKSIERDKIRERRLFTLSDYGSYLFVLKLSIHFTRIQDKVERKSTRI
;
A
#
# COMPACT_ATOMS: atom_id res chain seq x y z
N MET A 1 1.73 17.54 16.77
CA MET A 1 0.31 17.26 16.50
C MET A 1 -0.25 16.60 17.74
N ILE A 2 -1.19 17.25 18.42
CA ILE A 2 -1.83 16.74 19.63
C ILE A 2 -2.93 15.76 19.20
N ALA A 3 -3.14 14.68 19.95
CA ALA A 3 -4.02 13.56 19.58
C ALA A 3 -5.46 13.94 19.17
N ASP A 4 -5.94 15.13 19.55
CA ASP A 4 -7.27 15.63 19.20
C ASP A 4 -7.41 16.04 17.72
N ASP A 5 -6.33 16.48 17.06
CA ASP A 5 -6.38 16.86 15.63
C ASP A 5 -6.53 15.62 14.73
N ILE A 6 -6.04 14.46 15.16
CA ILE A 6 -6.11 13.20 14.40
C ILE A 6 -7.56 12.70 14.29
N LYS A 7 -8.41 12.97 15.30
CA LYS A 7 -9.81 12.53 15.32
C LYS A 7 -10.63 13.04 14.13
N LEU A 8 -10.31 14.25 13.66
CA LEU A 8 -10.97 14.87 12.50
C LEU A 8 -10.73 14.10 11.19
N TYR A 9 -9.61 13.37 11.11
CA TYR A 9 -9.18 12.65 9.92
C TYR A 9 -9.45 11.14 10.02
N LEU A 10 -10.16 10.68 11.05
CA LEU A 10 -10.49 9.26 11.20
C LEU A 10 -11.70 8.86 10.36
N PRO A 11 -11.76 7.58 9.94
CA PRO A 11 -12.88 7.10 9.14
C PRO A 11 -14.17 7.07 9.96
N LYS A 12 -15.15 7.90 9.56
CA LYS A 12 -16.43 8.06 10.28
C LYS A 12 -17.42 6.90 10.08
N TYR A 13 -17.06 5.92 9.24
CA TYR A 13 -17.90 4.74 8.97
C TYR A 13 -17.64 3.59 9.95
N LEU A 14 -16.63 3.71 10.81
CA LEU A 14 -16.27 2.67 11.76
C LEU A 14 -17.32 2.55 12.88
N SER A 15 -17.53 1.32 13.33
CA SER A 15 -18.25 1.09 14.60
C SER A 15 -17.44 1.69 15.74
N SER A 16 -18.08 2.00 16.88
CA SER A 16 -17.37 2.52 18.05
C SER A 16 -16.29 1.58 18.57
N GLU A 17 -16.45 0.27 18.37
CA GLU A 17 -15.45 -0.74 18.72
C GLU A 17 -14.25 -0.69 17.77
N SER A 18 -14.50 -0.73 16.45
CA SER A 18 -13.45 -0.64 15.42
C SER A 18 -12.68 0.69 15.48
N GLU A 19 -13.37 1.78 15.82
CA GLU A 19 -12.73 3.09 16.06
C GLU A 19 -11.75 3.01 17.25
N ARG A 20 -12.17 2.39 18.37
CA ARG A 20 -11.31 2.22 19.54
C ARG A 20 -10.08 1.36 19.21
N GLU A 21 -10.27 0.26 18.50
CA GLU A 21 -9.18 -0.62 18.06
C GLU A 21 -8.19 0.12 17.15
N LEU A 22 -8.69 0.90 16.19
CA LEU A 22 -7.87 1.76 15.34
C LEU A 22 -7.04 2.75 16.17
N PHE A 23 -7.66 3.43 17.14
CA PHE A 23 -6.95 4.37 18.03
C PHE A 23 -5.89 3.69 18.88
N GLU A 24 -6.19 2.53 19.46
CA GLU A 24 -5.23 1.76 20.26
C GLU A 24 -4.05 1.32 19.40
N GLY A 25 -4.31 0.85 18.18
CA GLY A 25 -3.28 0.52 17.19
C GLY A 25 -2.43 1.74 16.79
N LEU A 26 -3.02 2.92 16.63
CA LEU A 26 -2.25 4.12 16.28
C LEU A 26 -1.37 4.62 17.44
N LYS A 27 -1.73 4.33 18.70
CA LYS A 27 -0.91 4.73 19.87
C LYS A 27 0.37 3.90 20.02
N ASP A 28 0.34 2.64 19.63
CA ASP A 28 1.48 1.72 19.73
C ASP A 28 2.40 1.79 18.49
N PHE A 29 2.05 2.60 17.50
CA PHE A 29 2.86 2.81 16.29
C PHE A 29 4.21 3.47 16.63
N PRO A 30 5.35 3.00 16.09
CA PRO A 30 5.52 1.95 15.07
C PRO A 30 5.83 0.54 15.64
N ASN A 31 5.63 0.29 16.94
CA ASN A 31 6.02 -0.98 17.58
C ASN A 31 5.06 -2.14 17.31
N ASN A 32 3.91 -1.87 16.67
CA ASN A 32 2.84 -2.83 16.39
C ASN A 32 2.62 -3.11 14.88
N ILE A 33 3.68 -2.98 14.07
CA ILE A 33 3.62 -3.35 12.65
C ILE A 33 3.83 -4.87 12.51
N ASP A 34 2.73 -5.61 12.65
CA ASP A 34 2.67 -7.07 12.60
C ASP A 34 1.41 -7.56 11.86
N GLU A 35 0.98 -8.79 12.11
CA GLU A 35 -0.19 -9.42 11.50
C GLU A 35 -1.50 -8.61 11.63
N ARG A 36 -1.60 -7.71 12.61
CA ARG A 36 -2.75 -6.79 12.79
C ARG A 36 -2.95 -5.85 11.60
N LEU A 37 -1.97 -5.72 10.71
CA LEU A 37 -2.10 -4.98 9.45
C LEU A 37 -3.14 -5.62 8.51
N TYR A 38 -3.46 -6.91 8.69
CA TYR A 38 -4.32 -7.68 7.81
C TYR A 38 -5.62 -8.13 8.49
N THR A 39 -6.61 -8.52 7.69
CA THR A 39 -7.86 -9.11 8.16
C THR A 39 -8.30 -10.26 7.29
N ASN A 40 -8.88 -11.29 7.92
CA ASN A 40 -9.53 -12.40 7.22
C ASN A 40 -11.03 -12.18 7.01
N HIS A 41 -11.63 -11.16 7.62
CA HIS A 41 -13.07 -10.90 7.55
C HIS A 41 -13.57 -10.67 6.11
N LEU A 42 -12.72 -10.12 5.24
CA LEU A 42 -13.04 -9.80 3.86
C LEU A 42 -12.38 -10.72 2.83
N SER A 43 -11.65 -11.75 3.29
CA SER A 43 -10.86 -12.65 2.43
C SER A 43 -11.70 -13.38 1.38
N GLU A 44 -12.94 -13.70 1.76
CA GLU A 44 -13.92 -14.45 0.96
C GLU A 44 -14.69 -13.58 -0.05
N ASN A 45 -14.47 -12.26 -0.03
CA ASN A 45 -15.21 -11.34 -0.87
C ASN A 45 -14.63 -11.26 -2.30
N GLN A 46 -15.51 -11.16 -3.30
CA GLN A 46 -15.15 -10.93 -4.71
C GLN A 46 -14.84 -9.46 -5.03
N PHE A 47 -15.14 -8.52 -4.12
CA PHE A 47 -14.78 -7.11 -4.27
C PHE A 47 -13.27 -6.89 -4.08
N ILE A 48 -12.68 -6.05 -4.93
CA ILE A 48 -11.29 -5.60 -4.76
C ILE A 48 -11.30 -4.32 -3.92
N TYR A 49 -10.58 -4.34 -2.81
CA TYR A 49 -10.40 -3.21 -1.90
C TYR A 49 -9.06 -2.52 -2.14
N GLN A 50 -9.03 -1.22 -1.87
CA GLN A 50 -7.79 -0.46 -1.80
C GLN A 50 -6.85 -1.07 -0.75
N GLY A 51 -5.63 -1.38 -1.16
CA GLY A 51 -4.63 -2.01 -0.31
C GLY A 51 -4.63 -3.54 -0.33
N ASP A 52 -5.52 -4.19 -1.07
CA ASP A 52 -5.45 -5.64 -1.26
C ASP A 52 -4.15 -6.05 -1.95
N GLY A 53 -3.59 -7.19 -1.53
CA GLY A 53 -2.53 -7.89 -2.25
C GLY A 53 -3.14 -8.91 -3.19
N LEU A 54 -2.84 -8.85 -4.49
CA LEU A 54 -3.27 -9.82 -5.49
C LEU A 54 -2.06 -10.42 -6.21
N HIS A 55 -2.11 -11.71 -6.54
CA HIS A 55 -1.12 -12.34 -7.42
C HIS A 55 -1.51 -12.25 -8.91
N ASP A 56 -0.55 -12.61 -9.77
CA ASP A 56 -0.66 -12.66 -11.23
C ASP A 56 -1.08 -11.35 -11.91
N LEU A 57 -0.63 -10.21 -11.39
CA LEU A 57 -0.79 -8.91 -12.05
C LEU A 57 0.40 -8.62 -12.95
N LEU A 58 0.12 -8.12 -14.16
CA LEU A 58 1.15 -7.87 -15.17
C LEU A 58 1.94 -6.60 -14.82
N VAL A 59 3.26 -6.72 -14.80
CA VAL A 59 4.19 -5.63 -14.52
C VAL A 59 5.26 -5.58 -15.59
N VAL A 60 5.60 -4.37 -16.02
CA VAL A 60 6.76 -4.06 -16.84
C VAL A 60 7.66 -3.11 -16.05
N ASN A 61 8.96 -3.39 -16.01
CA ASN A 61 9.93 -2.58 -15.27
C ASN A 61 10.97 -2.01 -16.23
N LEU A 62 10.59 -0.92 -16.89
CA LEU A 62 11.43 -0.24 -17.88
C LEU A 62 12.80 0.18 -17.28
N PRO A 63 13.88 0.16 -18.07
CA PRO A 63 13.92 -0.02 -19.53
C PRO A 63 13.81 -1.47 -20.01
N ASP A 64 13.74 -2.47 -19.13
CA ASP A 64 13.45 -3.85 -19.52
C ASP A 64 11.97 -3.95 -19.94
N PRO A 65 11.66 -4.23 -21.23
CA PRO A 65 10.29 -4.30 -21.71
C PRO A 65 9.60 -5.63 -21.37
N THR A 66 10.30 -6.56 -20.69
CA THR A 66 9.74 -7.86 -20.33
C THR A 66 8.56 -7.70 -19.38
N ILE A 67 7.41 -8.26 -19.79
CA ILE A 67 6.20 -8.31 -18.97
C ILE A 67 6.23 -9.57 -18.11
N LYS A 68 5.98 -9.44 -16.81
CA LYS A 68 5.90 -10.56 -15.86
C LYS A 68 4.63 -10.48 -15.04
N ALA A 69 4.03 -11.63 -14.76
CA ALA A 69 2.96 -11.76 -13.77
C ALA A 69 3.58 -11.87 -12.37
N VAL A 70 3.25 -10.95 -11.47
CA VAL A 70 3.82 -10.87 -10.13
C VAL A 70 2.77 -10.47 -9.08
N PRO A 71 3.04 -10.71 -7.78
CA PRO A 71 2.28 -10.12 -6.68
C PRO A 71 2.32 -8.59 -6.71
N CYS A 72 1.16 -7.95 -6.58
CA CYS A 72 1.02 -6.50 -6.52
C CYS A 72 0.01 -6.10 -5.45
N MET A 73 0.16 -4.88 -4.93
CA MET A 73 -0.78 -4.24 -4.03
C MET A 73 -1.63 -3.23 -4.80
N ILE A 74 -2.94 -3.24 -4.57
CA ILE A 74 -3.89 -2.32 -5.21
C ILE A 74 -3.79 -0.93 -4.59
N LEU A 75 -3.55 0.08 -5.42
CA LEU A 75 -3.48 1.48 -5.00
C LEU A 75 -4.81 2.23 -5.23
N SER A 76 -5.57 1.82 -6.25
CA SER A 76 -6.87 2.43 -6.57
C SER A 76 -7.84 2.39 -5.40
N ASN A 77 -8.60 3.48 -5.21
CA ASN A 77 -9.71 3.51 -4.28
C ASN A 77 -10.77 2.46 -4.70
N SER A 78 -11.29 1.69 -3.75
CA SER A 78 -12.31 0.65 -3.97
C SER A 78 -13.54 1.19 -4.73
N CYS A 79 -14.00 2.39 -4.38
CA CYS A 79 -15.14 3.02 -5.04
C CYS A 79 -14.84 3.36 -6.52
N ASP A 80 -13.58 3.63 -6.86
CA ASP A 80 -13.20 3.97 -8.24
C ASP A 80 -13.12 2.76 -9.17
N ILE A 81 -12.91 1.58 -8.61
CA ILE A 81 -12.76 0.31 -9.35
C ILE A 81 -13.98 -0.59 -9.24
N ASP A 82 -15.05 -0.12 -8.61
CA ASP A 82 -16.34 -0.81 -8.64
C ASP A 82 -16.89 -0.81 -10.09
N LEU A 83 -17.22 -2.01 -10.57
CA LEU A 83 -17.76 -2.27 -11.90
C LEU A 83 -19.23 -1.83 -12.03
N GLY A 84 -19.93 -1.64 -10.91
CA GLY A 84 -21.30 -1.14 -10.88
C GLY A 84 -21.43 0.36 -11.16
N ASN A 85 -20.33 1.10 -11.20
CA ASN A 85 -20.35 2.54 -11.49
C ASN A 85 -20.64 2.82 -12.97
N GLU A 86 -21.65 3.65 -13.23
CA GLU A 86 -21.87 4.25 -14.55
C GLU A 86 -20.79 5.29 -14.84
N ARG A 87 -20.07 5.13 -15.96
CA ARG A 87 -18.96 6.01 -16.35
C ARG A 87 -18.99 6.29 -17.85
N ASN A 88 -18.60 7.50 -18.22
CA ASN A 88 -18.42 7.90 -19.62
C ASN A 88 -17.19 7.23 -20.28
N PHE A 89 -16.28 6.65 -19.50
CA PHE A 89 -15.07 5.98 -19.96
C PHE A 89 -14.73 4.75 -19.09
N PRO A 90 -14.04 3.73 -19.63
CA PRO A 90 -13.66 2.56 -18.86
C PRO A 90 -12.66 2.91 -17.75
N SER A 91 -12.89 2.40 -16.53
CA SER A 91 -11.94 2.59 -15.42
C SER A 91 -10.70 1.71 -15.56
N GLN A 92 -9.61 2.19 -14.95
CA GLN A 92 -8.35 1.46 -14.82
C GLN A 92 -8.17 1.10 -13.34
N ILE A 93 -7.58 -0.06 -13.08
CA ILE A 93 -7.04 -0.38 -11.77
C ILE A 93 -5.57 0.03 -11.72
N VAL A 94 -5.15 0.61 -10.61
CA VAL A 94 -3.81 1.09 -10.35
C VAL A 94 -3.21 0.25 -9.23
N TYR A 95 -2.01 -0.27 -9.44
CA TYR A 95 -1.34 -1.16 -8.50
C TYR A 95 0.18 -1.00 -8.55
N ALA A 96 0.88 -1.48 -7.53
CA ALA A 96 2.34 -1.50 -7.47
C ALA A 96 2.86 -2.90 -7.08
N PRO A 97 4.00 -3.35 -7.64
CA PRO A 97 4.57 -4.65 -7.35
C PRO A 97 5.03 -4.78 -5.89
N ILE A 98 4.83 -5.97 -5.33
CA ILE A 98 5.31 -6.37 -4.02
C ILE A 98 6.68 -7.04 -4.18
N PHE A 99 7.68 -6.54 -3.48
CA PHE A 99 9.04 -7.09 -3.46
C PHE A 99 9.32 -7.72 -2.11
N LYS A 100 9.94 -8.90 -2.10
CA LYS A 100 10.46 -9.48 -0.87
C LYS A 100 11.57 -8.59 -0.30
N LEU A 101 11.50 -8.31 1.00
CA LEU A 101 12.44 -7.44 1.69
C LEU A 101 13.85 -8.04 1.73
N ASP A 102 13.97 -9.36 1.88
CA ASP A 102 15.24 -10.09 1.85
C ASP A 102 16.06 -9.82 0.58
N LYS A 103 15.45 -9.94 -0.60
CA LYS A 103 16.07 -9.67 -1.91
C LYS A 103 16.47 -8.22 -2.06
N TYR A 104 15.67 -7.31 -1.51
CA TYR A 104 16.01 -5.90 -1.47
C TYR A 104 17.25 -5.66 -0.59
N CYS A 105 17.31 -6.28 0.60
CA CYS A 105 18.46 -6.23 1.50
C CYS A 105 19.72 -6.78 0.84
N GLU A 106 19.66 -7.97 0.23
CA GLU A 106 20.78 -8.57 -0.52
C GLU A 106 21.30 -7.63 -1.61
N THR A 107 20.39 -7.01 -2.35
CA THR A 107 20.74 -6.04 -3.39
C THR A 107 21.44 -4.81 -2.80
N LEU A 108 20.97 -4.28 -1.67
CA LEU A 108 21.61 -3.16 -1.00
C LEU A 108 23.00 -3.51 -0.49
N TYR A 109 23.17 -4.64 0.21
CA TYR A 109 24.49 -5.05 0.71
C TYR A 109 25.48 -5.36 -0.41
N GLY A 110 25.01 -5.91 -1.54
CA GLY A 110 25.88 -6.28 -2.66
C GLY A 110 26.21 -5.13 -3.64
N LYS A 111 25.34 -4.13 -3.78
CA LYS A 111 25.46 -3.11 -4.85
C LYS A 111 25.48 -1.66 -4.36
N SER A 112 25.11 -1.38 -3.11
CA SER A 112 25.10 -0.02 -2.58
C SER A 112 26.52 0.47 -2.28
N LYS A 113 26.75 1.78 -2.45
CA LYS A 113 27.98 2.45 -1.99
C LYS A 113 27.93 2.88 -0.52
N LYS A 114 26.79 2.66 0.15
CA LYS A 114 26.58 3.05 1.56
C LYS A 114 27.25 2.05 2.51
N LYS A 115 27.60 2.52 3.70
CA LYS A 115 28.11 1.66 4.78
C LYS A 115 27.02 0.73 5.29
N ARG A 116 27.41 -0.40 5.89
CA ARG A 116 26.48 -1.41 6.41
C ARG A 116 25.51 -0.81 7.42
N GLU A 117 26.00 0.00 8.35
CA GLU A 117 25.17 0.64 9.38
C GLU A 117 24.10 1.57 8.78
N GLN A 118 24.41 2.22 7.66
CA GLN A 118 23.46 3.07 6.94
C GLN A 118 22.39 2.24 6.22
N ILE A 119 22.74 1.05 5.76
CA ILE A 119 21.79 0.10 5.14
C ILE A 119 20.88 -0.47 6.22
N ASP A 120 21.44 -0.89 7.36
CA ASP A 120 20.69 -1.43 8.49
C ASP A 120 19.68 -0.39 9.02
N SER A 121 20.12 0.85 9.22
CA SER A 121 19.25 1.96 9.64
C SER A 121 18.15 2.26 8.60
N HIS A 122 18.45 2.13 7.31
CA HIS A 122 17.45 2.30 6.24
C HIS A 122 16.40 1.18 6.27
N ILE A 123 16.82 -0.07 6.49
CA ILE A 123 15.91 -1.22 6.61
C ILE A 123 15.02 -1.08 7.84
N GLU A 124 15.58 -0.64 8.97
CA GLU A 124 14.79 -0.40 10.19
C GLU A 124 13.76 0.71 9.98
N ALA A 125 14.14 1.81 9.32
CA ALA A 125 13.21 2.87 8.96
C ALA A 125 12.09 2.41 8.00
N ILE A 126 12.35 1.42 7.15
CA ILE A 126 11.30 0.77 6.33
C ILE A 126 10.33 0.00 7.23
N ARG A 127 10.84 -0.87 8.12
CA ARG A 127 10.03 -1.71 9.01
C ARG A 127 9.12 -0.87 9.91
N GLN A 128 9.65 0.25 10.42
CA GLN A 128 8.93 1.23 11.22
C GLN A 128 8.02 2.17 10.40
N GLN A 129 7.86 1.92 9.10
CA GLN A 129 7.02 2.72 8.20
C GLN A 129 7.41 4.21 8.15
N LEU A 130 8.68 4.58 8.42
CA LEU A 130 9.15 5.97 8.40
C LEU A 130 9.47 6.47 6.98
N ILE A 131 9.80 5.57 6.05
CA ILE A 131 10.08 5.95 4.66
C ILE A 131 8.75 6.10 3.91
N THR A 132 8.37 7.32 3.54
CA THR A 132 7.03 7.62 3.01
C THR A 132 6.73 6.99 1.65
N GLN A 133 7.76 6.81 0.81
CA GLN A 133 7.66 6.20 -0.52
C GLN A 133 7.62 4.66 -0.52
N ILE A 134 7.88 4.02 0.63
CA ILE A 134 7.86 2.56 0.77
C ILE A 134 6.80 2.19 1.80
N PHE A 135 5.91 1.28 1.41
CA PHE A 135 5.00 0.62 2.33
C PHE A 135 5.56 -0.74 2.71
N TYR A 136 5.82 -0.94 4.01
CA TYR A 136 6.26 -2.24 4.52
C TYR A 136 5.06 -3.15 4.81
N LEU A 137 5.21 -4.43 4.47
CA LEU A 137 4.24 -5.49 4.67
C LEU A 137 4.89 -6.56 5.55
N PRO A 138 4.48 -6.70 6.83
CA PRO A 138 4.98 -7.77 7.67
C PRO A 138 4.56 -9.13 7.13
N GLN A 139 5.42 -10.13 7.37
CA GLN A 139 5.17 -11.52 7.01
C GLN A 139 3.81 -12.02 7.52
N VAL A 140 3.15 -12.83 6.69
CA VAL A 140 2.02 -13.67 7.07
C VAL A 140 2.40 -15.12 6.72
N PRO A 141 2.44 -16.04 7.71
CA PRO A 141 2.82 -17.42 7.47
C PRO A 141 2.09 -18.03 6.27
N ASP A 142 2.83 -18.72 5.41
CA ASP A 142 2.34 -19.39 4.19
C ASP A 142 1.68 -18.50 3.13
N VAL A 143 1.67 -17.17 3.31
CA VAL A 143 1.00 -16.22 2.42
C VAL A 143 1.99 -15.24 1.77
N ILE A 144 2.71 -14.47 2.58
CA ILE A 144 3.75 -13.54 2.11
C ILE A 144 4.90 -13.48 3.10
N ASP A 145 6.13 -13.40 2.60
CA ASP A 145 7.29 -13.02 3.43
C ASP A 145 7.25 -11.53 3.75
N ASP A 146 8.11 -11.08 4.68
CA ASP A 146 8.39 -9.66 4.86
C ASP A 146 8.66 -9.00 3.50
N SER A 147 7.84 -8.01 3.18
CA SER A 147 7.77 -7.45 1.83
C SER A 147 7.67 -5.94 1.87
N ILE A 148 7.95 -5.32 0.73
CA ILE A 148 7.87 -3.88 0.52
C ILE A 148 7.16 -3.56 -0.79
N VAL A 149 6.43 -2.45 -0.79
CA VAL A 149 5.81 -1.87 -1.98
C VAL A 149 6.39 -0.48 -2.18
N PHE A 150 6.99 -0.27 -3.34
CA PHE A 150 7.44 1.07 -3.76
C PHE A 150 6.26 1.79 -4.41
N LEU A 151 5.79 2.86 -3.77
CA LEU A 151 4.58 3.57 -4.19
C LEU A 151 4.77 4.35 -5.50
N ASP A 152 6.02 4.56 -5.93
CA ASP A 152 6.36 5.21 -7.19
C ASP A 152 6.44 4.25 -8.40
N ARG A 153 6.40 2.93 -8.18
CA ARG A 153 6.49 1.90 -9.23
C ARG A 153 5.12 1.45 -9.72
N VAL A 154 4.33 2.41 -10.15
CA VAL A 154 2.92 2.20 -10.45
C VAL A 154 2.71 1.58 -11.83
N CYS A 155 1.85 0.57 -11.88
CA CYS A 155 1.28 -0.01 -13.09
C CYS A 155 -0.23 0.27 -13.13
N ASN A 156 -0.82 0.18 -14.32
CA ASN A 156 -2.26 0.21 -14.48
C ASN A 156 -2.74 -0.85 -15.48
N PHE A 157 -3.98 -1.29 -15.31
CA PHE A 157 -4.60 -2.30 -16.16
C PHE A 157 -6.10 -2.06 -16.29
N PRO A 158 -6.74 -2.36 -17.44
CA PRO A 158 -8.17 -2.14 -17.60
C PRO A 158 -8.97 -2.88 -16.53
N ASN A 159 -9.83 -2.16 -15.81
CA ASN A 159 -10.49 -2.69 -14.62
C ASN A 159 -11.38 -3.91 -14.91
N LYS A 160 -12.03 -3.89 -16.09
CA LYS A 160 -12.89 -4.99 -16.59
C LYS A 160 -12.11 -6.24 -17.01
N SER A 161 -10.80 -6.15 -17.19
CA SER A 161 -9.97 -7.27 -17.63
C SER A 161 -9.48 -8.15 -16.48
N ILE A 162 -9.77 -7.79 -15.22
CA ILE A 162 -9.52 -8.64 -14.06
C ILE A 162 -10.75 -9.51 -13.79
N GLU A 163 -10.57 -10.82 -13.87
CA GLU A 163 -11.57 -11.86 -13.58
C GLU A 163 -12.05 -11.80 -12.12
N ARG A 164 -13.24 -11.22 -11.88
CA ARG A 164 -13.80 -10.97 -10.54
C ARG A 164 -14.17 -12.25 -9.78
N ASP A 165 -14.59 -13.27 -10.52
CA ASP A 165 -14.92 -14.60 -10.03
C ASP A 165 -13.70 -15.33 -9.43
N LYS A 166 -12.49 -15.02 -9.91
CA LYS A 166 -11.22 -15.59 -9.42
C LYS A 166 -10.54 -14.76 -8.34
N ILE A 167 -11.12 -13.65 -7.89
CA ILE A 167 -10.48 -12.74 -6.93
C ILE A 167 -10.14 -13.43 -5.62
N ARG A 168 -11.03 -14.31 -5.14
CA ARG A 168 -10.80 -15.06 -3.90
C ARG A 168 -9.51 -15.89 -3.97
N GLU A 169 -9.29 -16.58 -5.08
CA GLU A 169 -8.09 -17.39 -5.30
C GLU A 169 -6.86 -16.50 -5.48
N ARG A 170 -7.03 -15.33 -6.10
CA ARG A 170 -5.95 -14.39 -6.39
C ARG A 170 -5.50 -13.54 -5.22
N ARG A 171 -6.31 -13.43 -4.17
CA ARG A 171 -6.09 -12.56 -3.02
C ARG A 171 -5.05 -13.17 -2.09
N LEU A 172 -3.94 -12.45 -1.93
CA LEU A 172 -2.92 -12.75 -0.94
C LEU A 172 -3.35 -12.26 0.44
N PHE A 173 -3.79 -11.01 0.54
CA PHE A 173 -4.24 -10.42 1.80
C PHE A 173 -5.21 -9.26 1.56
N THR A 174 -5.92 -8.90 2.63
CA THR A 174 -6.68 -7.65 2.74
C THR A 174 -6.26 -6.93 4.00
N LEU A 175 -6.13 -5.60 3.91
CA LEU A 175 -5.78 -4.79 5.07
C LEU A 175 -6.94 -4.72 6.06
N SER A 176 -6.62 -4.76 7.35
CA SER A 176 -7.55 -4.37 8.41
C SER A 176 -7.88 -2.87 8.34
N ASP A 177 -8.81 -2.38 9.16
CA ASP A 177 -9.06 -0.94 9.26
C ASP A 177 -7.78 -0.16 9.65
N TYR A 178 -6.97 -0.73 10.54
CA TYR A 178 -5.67 -0.19 10.92
C TYR A 178 -4.70 -0.15 9.74
N GLY A 179 -4.53 -1.27 9.03
CA GLY A 179 -3.65 -1.33 7.86
C GLY A 179 -4.11 -0.42 6.72
N SER A 180 -5.42 -0.38 6.46
CA SER A 180 -6.05 0.45 5.44
C SER A 180 -5.85 1.92 5.74
N TYR A 181 -6.07 2.35 6.99
CA TYR A 181 -5.82 3.72 7.41
C TYR A 181 -4.34 4.12 7.24
N LEU A 182 -3.42 3.27 7.71
CA LEU A 182 -1.99 3.51 7.56
C LEU A 182 -1.58 3.61 6.08
N PHE A 183 -2.14 2.75 5.23
CA PHE A 183 -1.89 2.75 3.80
C PHE A 183 -2.42 4.03 3.12
N VAL A 184 -3.64 4.46 3.41
CA VAL A 184 -4.22 5.71 2.89
C VAL A 184 -3.40 6.93 3.35
N LEU A 185 -2.94 6.94 4.59
CA LEU A 185 -2.06 7.99 5.10
C LEU A 185 -0.74 8.04 4.31
N LYS A 186 -0.12 6.88 4.06
CA LYS A 186 1.09 6.74 3.25
C LYS A 186 0.90 7.22 1.82
N LEU A 187 -0.17 6.79 1.15
CA LEU A 187 -0.55 7.26 -0.19
C LEU A 187 -0.72 8.78 -0.22
N SER A 188 -1.42 9.33 0.77
CA SER A 188 -1.63 10.77 0.90
C SER A 188 -0.30 11.49 1.02
N ILE A 189 0.60 11.07 1.91
CA ILE A 189 1.91 11.73 2.07
C ILE A 189 2.78 11.57 0.82
N HIS A 190 2.75 10.41 0.16
CA HIS A 190 3.60 10.12 -0.99
C HIS A 190 3.17 10.88 -2.25
N PHE A 191 1.88 10.82 -2.60
CA PHE A 191 1.36 11.41 -3.84
C PHE A 191 0.98 12.88 -3.71
N THR A 192 0.82 13.39 -2.49
CA THR A 192 0.44 14.78 -2.27
C THR A 192 1.58 15.57 -1.64
N ARG A 193 1.58 16.87 -1.93
CA ARG A 193 2.57 17.84 -1.47
C ARG A 193 2.16 18.49 -0.15
N ILE A 194 1.50 17.75 0.75
CA ILE A 194 0.95 18.29 2.01
C ILE A 194 2.03 19.01 2.86
N GLN A 195 3.30 18.64 2.72
CA GLN A 195 4.43 19.27 3.43
C GLN A 195 5.32 20.16 2.54
N ASP A 196 4.91 20.43 1.30
CA ASP A 196 5.72 21.21 0.36
C ASP A 196 5.76 22.69 0.79
N LYS A 197 6.96 23.26 0.82
CA LYS A 197 7.22 24.63 1.28
C LYS A 197 7.40 25.60 0.11
N VAL A 198 6.95 25.21 -1.08
CA VAL A 198 7.08 26.01 -2.30
C VAL A 198 5.83 26.83 -2.55
N GLU A 199 5.96 28.15 -2.47
CA GLU A 199 4.92 29.09 -2.88
C GLU A 199 4.88 29.19 -4.42
N ARG A 200 3.83 28.66 -5.05
CA ARG A 200 3.62 28.73 -6.50
C ARG A 200 2.78 29.96 -6.83
N LYS A 201 3.41 31.14 -6.88
CA LYS A 201 2.74 32.40 -7.25
C LYS A 201 2.20 32.32 -8.68
N SER A 202 0.98 32.80 -8.88
CA SER A 202 0.43 32.98 -10.22
C SER A 202 1.09 34.17 -10.90
N THR A 203 1.81 33.90 -11.99
CA THR A 203 2.29 34.92 -12.93
C THR A 203 1.57 34.69 -14.25
N ARG A 204 1.11 35.77 -14.91
CA ARG A 204 0.59 35.64 -16.28
C ARG A 204 1.73 35.15 -17.18
N ILE A 205 1.57 33.97 -17.78
CA ILE A 205 2.45 33.41 -18.81
C ILE A 205 1.84 33.74 -20.17
#